data_AF-A0A7W0NHB8-F1
#
_entry.id   AF-A0A7W0NHB8-F1
#
_cell.length_a   1.000
_cell.length_b   1.000
_cell.length_c   1.000
_cell.angle_alpha   90.00
_cell.angle_beta   90.00
_cell.angle_gamma   90.00
#
_symmetry.space_group_name_H-M   'P 1'
#
loop_
_entity.id
_entity.type
_entity.pdbx_description
1 polymer ?
#
loop_
_entity_poly.entity_id
_entity_poly.type
_entity_poly.pdbx_seq_one_letter_code
_entity_poly.pdbx_strand_id
1 'polypeptide(L)'
;MLSFGVTVLPDPPYQRLIELTKLAEAQGFEYGWTYDSHVLWQESMPVMALLADQTSTIKLGHMVTNPATRDPTVLASAYATLQDISNGRMIMGI
;
A
#
# COMPACT_ATOMS: atom_id res chain seq x y z
N MET A 1 19.52 12.35 -4.02
CA MET A 1 18.45 13.35 -3.78
C MET A 1 17.56 12.79 -2.68
N LEU A 2 16.95 13.64 -1.85
CA LEU A 2 16.08 13.18 -0.75
C LEU A 2 14.68 12.87 -1.31
N SER A 3 14.10 11.75 -0.87
CA SER A 3 12.75 11.31 -1.23
C SER A 3 11.83 11.35 -0.01
N PHE A 4 10.53 11.59 -0.24
CA PHE A 4 9.53 11.67 0.81
C PHE A 4 8.44 10.62 0.63
N GLY A 5 7.96 10.09 1.75
CA GLY A 5 6.84 9.16 1.81
C GLY A 5 5.79 9.59 2.83
N VAL A 6 4.56 9.12 2.65
CA VAL A 6 3.46 9.33 3.60
C VAL A 6 2.81 8.00 3.95
N THR A 7 2.38 7.86 5.20
CA THR A 7 1.62 6.70 5.65
C THR A 7 0.19 7.12 5.96
N VAL A 8 -0.77 6.35 5.46
CA VAL A 8 -2.20 6.59 5.69
C VAL A 8 -2.83 5.30 6.23
N LEU A 9 -3.68 5.44 7.24
CA LEU A 9 -4.35 4.32 7.91
C LEU A 9 -5.43 3.72 6.98
N PRO A 10 -5.57 2.39 6.90
CA PRO A 10 -6.68 1.74 6.17
C PRO A 10 -7.96 1.73 7.02
N ASP A 11 -8.34 2.89 7.55
CA ASP A 11 -9.56 3.08 8.34
C ASP A 11 -10.82 3.10 7.45
N PRO A 12 -11.96 2.58 7.95
CA PRO A 12 -13.23 2.76 7.27
C PRO A 12 -13.69 4.23 7.39
N PRO A 13 -14.18 4.85 6.31
CA PRO A 13 -14.35 4.28 4.98
C PRO A 13 -13.06 4.35 4.14
N TYR A 14 -12.72 3.25 3.43
CA TYR A 14 -11.46 3.08 2.67
C TYR A 14 -11.16 4.21 1.67
N GLN A 15 -12.18 4.95 1.22
CA GLN A 15 -12.05 6.07 0.29
C GLN A 15 -11.07 7.12 0.80
N ARG A 16 -11.00 7.33 2.13
CA ARG A 16 -10.10 8.32 2.70
C ARG A 16 -8.62 7.97 2.47
N LEU A 17 -8.28 6.68 2.53
CA LEU A 17 -6.95 6.19 2.18
C LEU A 17 -6.62 6.57 0.72
N ILE A 18 -7.52 6.25 -0.21
CA ILE A 18 -7.34 6.53 -1.64
C ILE A 18 -7.17 8.03 -1.91
N GLU A 19 -8.05 8.87 -1.34
CA GLU A 19 -7.99 10.33 -1.49
C GLU A 19 -6.63 10.90 -1.06
N LEU A 20 -6.15 10.49 0.11
CA LEU A 20 -4.91 11.00 0.66
C LEU A 20 -3.69 10.48 -0.09
N THR A 21 -3.69 9.24 -0.55
CA THR A 21 -2.60 8.70 -1.36
C THR A 21 -2.52 9.37 -2.74
N LYS A 22 -3.67 9.65 -3.38
CA LYS A 22 -3.72 10.42 -4.64
C LYS A 22 -3.23 11.86 -4.44
N LEU A 23 -3.62 12.50 -3.34
CA LEU A 23 -3.13 13.82 -3.00
C LEU A 23 -1.60 13.80 -2.80
N ALA A 24 -1.07 12.79 -2.11
CA ALA A 24 0.36 12.65 -1.90
C ALA A 24 1.13 12.50 -3.21
N GLU A 25 0.65 11.66 -4.13
CA GLU A 25 1.21 11.52 -5.49
C GLU A 25 1.22 12.87 -6.21
N ALA A 26 0.10 13.60 -6.19
CA ALA A 26 -0.02 14.92 -6.82
C ALA A 26 0.89 15.99 -6.18
N GLN A 27 1.28 15.82 -4.91
CA GLN A 27 2.23 16.70 -4.20
C GLN A 27 3.70 16.24 -4.32
N GLY A 28 3.99 15.22 -5.13
CA GLY A 28 5.35 14.78 -5.41
C GLY A 28 5.95 13.83 -4.36
N PHE A 29 5.13 13.23 -3.50
CA PHE A 29 5.60 12.11 -2.67
C PHE A 29 5.92 10.91 -3.56
N GLU A 30 7.06 10.28 -3.28
CA GLU A 30 7.52 9.11 -4.05
C GLU A 30 7.00 7.79 -3.47
N TYR A 31 6.55 7.79 -2.21
CA TYR A 31 6.13 6.60 -1.48
C TYR A 31 4.80 6.81 -0.74
N GLY A 32 3.85 5.91 -0.97
CA GLY A 32 2.58 5.81 -0.24
C GLY A 32 2.55 4.51 0.55
N TRP A 33 2.34 4.63 1.86
CA TRP A 33 2.36 3.50 2.78
C TRP A 33 1.00 3.31 3.46
N THR A 34 0.69 2.07 3.82
CA THR A 34 -0.40 1.75 4.76
C THR A 34 0.04 0.68 5.76
N TYR A 35 -0.82 0.34 6.72
CA TYR A 35 -0.54 -0.64 7.77
C TYR A 35 -1.21 -1.97 7.51
N ASP A 36 -0.70 -3.03 8.12
CA ASP A 36 -1.24 -4.39 8.01
C ASP A 36 -1.58 -4.95 9.40
N SER A 37 -2.81 -4.71 9.86
CA SER A 37 -3.32 -5.31 11.09
C SER A 37 -4.82 -5.59 10.99
N HIS A 38 -5.16 -6.87 11.06
CA HIS A 38 -6.54 -7.36 11.07
C HIS A 38 -7.30 -7.04 12.37
N VAL A 39 -6.63 -6.47 13.37
CA VAL A 39 -7.23 -6.10 14.67
C VAL A 39 -7.59 -4.62 14.72
N LEU A 40 -6.84 -3.77 14.02
CA LEU A 40 -6.94 -2.32 14.14
C LEU A 40 -7.65 -1.66 12.96
N TRP A 41 -7.54 -2.22 11.76
CA TRP A 41 -7.95 -1.57 10.51
C TRP A 41 -8.68 -2.52 9.55
N GLN A 42 -9.18 -1.98 8.44
CA GLN A 42 -9.69 -2.82 7.34
C GLN A 42 -8.56 -3.66 6.73
N GLU A 43 -8.93 -4.76 6.06
CA GLU A 43 -7.96 -5.61 5.36
C GLU A 43 -7.23 -4.80 4.29
N SER A 44 -5.90 -4.70 4.40
CA SER A 44 -5.08 -3.79 3.61
C SER A 44 -4.79 -4.28 2.19
N MET A 45 -4.75 -5.59 1.92
CA MET A 45 -4.41 -6.15 0.61
C MET A 45 -5.42 -5.80 -0.49
N PRO A 46 -6.76 -5.92 -0.29
CA PRO A 46 -7.74 -5.43 -1.25
C PRO A 46 -7.62 -3.93 -1.50
N VAL A 47 -7.38 -3.14 -0.45
CA VAL A 47 -7.30 -1.69 -0.60
C VAL A 47 -6.00 -1.28 -1.32
N MET A 48 -4.91 -2.03 -1.15
CA MET A 48 -3.68 -1.85 -1.92
C MET A 48 -3.87 -2.06 -3.43
N ALA A 49 -4.75 -2.99 -3.84
CA ALA A 49 -5.10 -3.15 -5.26
C ALA A 49 -5.85 -1.92 -5.79
N LEU A 50 -6.74 -1.33 -4.99
CA LEU A 50 -7.42 -0.07 -5.35
C LEU A 50 -6.44 1.10 -5.42
N LEU A 51 -5.48 1.19 -4.49
CA LEU A 51 -4.43 2.21 -4.55
C LEU A 51 -3.58 2.08 -5.81
N ALA A 52 -3.21 0.85 -6.17
CA ALA A 52 -2.44 0.57 -7.39
C ALA A 52 -3.20 1.01 -8.65
N ASP A 53 -4.50 0.73 -8.75
CA ASP A 53 -5.38 1.16 -9.85
C ASP A 53 -5.58 2.69 -9.90
N GLN A 54 -5.70 3.34 -8.74
CA GLN A 54 -6.08 4.75 -8.62
C GLN A 54 -4.90 5.74 -8.62
N THR A 55 -3.67 5.23 -8.76
CA THR A 55 -2.43 6.02 -8.80
C THR A 55 -1.54 5.56 -9.96
N SER A 56 -0.54 6.35 -10.33
CA SER A 56 0.20 6.14 -11.58
C SER A 56 1.73 6.11 -11.45
N THR A 57 2.30 6.76 -10.44
CA THR A 57 3.75 6.94 -10.29
C THR A 57 4.25 6.67 -8.88
N ILE A 58 3.43 6.90 -7.85
CA ILE A 58 3.82 6.68 -6.46
C ILE A 58 4.09 5.20 -6.20
N LYS A 59 5.18 4.88 -5.48
CA LYS A 59 5.43 3.51 -5.01
C LYS A 59 4.54 3.22 -3.82
N LEU A 60 4.00 2.01 -3.77
CA LEU A 60 3.01 1.61 -2.78
C LEU A 60 3.52 0.45 -1.95
N GLY A 61 3.28 0.44 -0.65
CA GLY A 61 3.63 -0.71 0.19
C GLY A 61 2.99 -0.70 1.57
N HIS A 62 3.24 -1.77 2.32
CA HIS A 62 2.96 -1.78 3.75
C HIS A 62 4.16 -1.24 4.54
N MET A 63 3.89 -0.54 5.64
CA MET A 63 4.88 -0.05 6.60
C MET A 63 4.47 -0.46 8.03
N VAL A 64 4.50 -1.75 8.37
CA VAL A 64 4.99 -2.92 7.61
C VAL A 64 3.92 -4.04 7.60
N THR A 65 4.09 -5.04 6.73
CA THR A 65 3.41 -6.35 6.89
C THR A 65 4.21 -7.22 7.86
N ASN A 66 3.84 -8.49 8.04
CA ASN A 66 4.55 -9.41 8.89
C ASN A 66 4.29 -10.88 8.49
N PRO A 67 5.25 -11.79 8.74
CA PRO A 67 5.08 -13.22 8.43
C PRO A 67 4.32 -14.00 9.52
N ALA A 68 3.90 -13.34 10.61
CA ALA A 68 3.21 -14.00 11.71
C ALA A 68 1.70 -14.15 11.43
N THR A 69 1.10 -13.13 10.80
CA THR A 69 -0.33 -13.11 10.47
C THR A 69 -0.62 -13.55 9.03
N ARG A 70 0.42 -13.83 8.23
CA ARG A 70 0.30 -14.21 6.82
C ARG A 70 1.29 -15.32 6.51
N ASP A 71 0.82 -16.37 5.86
CA ASP A 71 1.73 -17.39 5.33
C ASP A 71 2.72 -16.74 4.34
N PRO A 72 4.04 -16.95 4.47
CA PRO A 72 5.03 -16.30 3.62
C PRO A 72 4.83 -16.55 2.12
N THR A 73 4.33 -17.72 1.73
CA THR A 73 4.10 -18.06 0.31
C THR A 73 2.89 -17.31 -0.26
N VAL A 74 1.84 -17.16 0.55
CA VAL A 74 0.67 -16.35 0.22
C VAL A 74 1.03 -14.87 0.16
N LEU A 75 1.84 -14.38 1.10
CA LEU A 75 2.30 -13.00 1.12
C LEU A 75 3.15 -12.67 -0.12
N ALA A 76 4.07 -13.56 -0.49
CA ALA A 76 4.87 -13.42 -1.70
C ALA A 76 3.99 -13.38 -2.96
N SER A 77 3.01 -14.27 -3.07
CA SER A 77 2.06 -14.28 -4.18
C SER A 77 1.23 -13.00 -4.25
N ALA A 78 0.75 -12.49 -3.11
CA ALA A 78 -0.03 -11.26 -3.05
C ALA A 78 0.78 -10.05 -3.54
N TYR A 79 2.02 -9.91 -3.07
CA TYR A 79 2.91 -8.85 -3.52
C TYR A 79 3.31 -8.97 -4.98
N ALA A 80 3.52 -10.19 -5.49
CA ALA A 80 3.78 -10.40 -6.92
C ALA A 80 2.59 -9.95 -7.78
N THR A 81 1.37 -10.28 -7.38
CA THR A 81 0.14 -9.82 -8.05
C THR A 81 0.01 -8.30 -7.99
N LEU A 82 0.21 -7.69 -6.83
CA LEU A 82 0.16 -6.23 -6.68
C LEU A 82 1.26 -5.51 -7.44
N GLN A 83 2.42 -6.15 -7.60
CA GLN A 83 3.52 -5.64 -8.41
C GLN A 83 3.14 -5.58 -9.90
N ASP A 84 2.44 -6.59 -10.40
CA ASP A 84 1.88 -6.60 -11.76
C ASP A 84 0.81 -5.51 -11.93
N ILE A 85 -0.20 -5.49 -11.06
CA ILE A 85 -1.31 -4.50 -11.10
C ILE A 85 -0.78 -3.06 -11.07
N SER A 86 0.25 -2.80 -10.26
CA SER A 86 0.82 -1.46 -10.09
C SER A 86 1.83 -1.06 -11.18
N ASN A 87 2.08 -1.89 -12.19
CA ASN A 87 3.14 -1.69 -13.18
C ASN A 87 4.53 -1.50 -12.54
N GLY A 88 4.86 -2.34 -11.56
CA GLY A 88 6.19 -2.38 -10.95
C GLY A 88 6.40 -1.43 -9.76
N ARG A 89 5.33 -0.83 -9.22
CA ARG A 89 5.41 0.18 -8.15
C ARG A 89 5.21 -0.36 -6.73
N MET A 90 4.86 -1.63 -6.57
CA MET A 90 4.67 -2.27 -5.28
C MET A 90 6.00 -2.58 -4.59
N ILE A 91 6.10 -2.27 -3.30
CA ILE A 91 7.29 -2.49 -2.48
C ILE A 91 6.90 -3.10 -1.13
N MET A 92 7.66 -4.10 -0.68
CA MET A 92 7.37 -4.84 0.55
C MET A 92 8.17 -4.29 1.71
N GLY A 93 7.49 -3.65 2.66
CA GLY A 93 8.02 -3.45 4.01
C GLY A 93 7.57 -4.60 4.90
N ILE A 94 8.51 -5.32 5.50
CA ILE A 94 8.30 -6.49 6.37
C ILE A 94 9.18 -6.40 7.61
#